data_AF-A0A349DDE7-F1
#
_entry.id   AF-A0A349DDE7-F1
#
_cell.length_a   1.000
_cell.length_b   1.000
_cell.length_c   1.000
_cell.angle_alpha   90.00
_cell.angle_beta   90.00
_cell.angle_gamma   90.00
#
_symmetry.space_group_name_H-M   'P 1'
#
loop_
_entity.id
_entity.type
_entity.pdbx_description
1 polymer ?
#
loop_
_entity_poly.entity_id
_entity_poly.type
_entity_poly.pdbx_seq_one_letter_code
_entity_poly.pdbx_strand_id
1 'polypeptide(L)'
;ALRVLKSGVKCSDADKAARDVITEAGYGEYFRHSTGHGVGIEIHEKPFVSPKSAAVLRSGNVVTDEPGIYIPGKFGVRIEDMALITENGCENLTKAPKELIIL
;
A
#
# COMPACT_ATOMS: atom_id res chain seq x y z
N ALA A 1 -1.50 4.91 -1.08
CA ALA A 1 -0.53 5.54 -0.17
C ALA A 1 0.70 6.15 -0.86
N LEU A 2 1.00 5.85 -2.14
CA LEU A 2 2.21 6.25 -2.87
C LEU A 2 2.74 7.67 -2.56
N ARG A 3 1.89 8.71 -2.53
CA ARG A 3 2.32 10.10 -2.29
C ARG A 3 3.01 10.35 -0.95
N VAL A 4 2.77 9.49 0.05
CA VAL A 4 3.39 9.64 1.38
C VAL A 4 4.61 8.73 1.58
N LEU A 5 4.90 7.82 0.64
CA LEU A 5 6.01 6.89 0.78
C LEU A 5 7.35 7.61 0.56
N LYS A 6 8.19 7.61 1.59
CA LYS A 6 9.58 8.09 1.55
C LYS A 6 10.36 7.58 2.75
N SER A 7 11.67 7.70 2.72
CA SER A 7 12.54 7.41 3.85
C SER A 7 12.12 8.19 5.10
N GLY A 8 12.13 7.55 6.26
CA GLY A 8 11.77 8.14 7.55
C GLY A 8 10.28 8.06 7.92
N VAL A 9 9.40 7.66 7.00
CA VAL A 9 7.97 7.47 7.29
C VAL A 9 7.75 6.15 8.02
N LYS A 10 6.96 6.15 9.10
CA LYS A 10 6.55 4.91 9.78
C LYS A 10 5.63 4.12 8.87
N CYS A 11 5.80 2.81 8.86
CA CYS A 11 4.95 1.91 8.08
C CYS A 11 3.47 1.99 8.49
N SER A 12 3.19 2.25 9.77
CA SER A 12 1.84 2.51 10.26
C SER A 12 1.21 3.77 9.65
N ASP A 13 2.01 4.83 9.45
CA ASP A 13 1.52 6.10 8.92
C ASP A 13 1.26 5.99 7.40
N ALA A 14 2.10 5.22 6.70
CA ALA A 14 1.87 4.87 5.31
C ALA A 14 0.59 4.04 5.11
N ASP A 15 0.34 3.03 5.97
CA ASP A 15 -0.93 2.28 5.96
C ASP A 15 -2.12 3.20 6.24
N LYS A 16 -2.00 4.06 7.25
CA LYS A 16 -3.03 5.03 7.64
C LYS A 16 -3.45 5.91 6.47
N ALA A 17 -2.51 6.37 5.64
CA ALA A 17 -2.80 7.24 4.49
C ALA A 17 -3.76 6.61 3.46
N ALA A 18 -3.70 5.28 3.24
CA ALA A 18 -4.68 4.60 2.39
C ALA A 18 -5.96 4.24 3.17
N ARG A 19 -5.79 3.78 4.41
CA ARG A 19 -6.89 3.33 5.27
C ARG A 19 -7.86 4.45 5.62
N ASP A 20 -7.38 5.66 5.88
CA ASP A 20 -8.21 6.82 6.19
C ASP A 20 -9.15 7.14 5.02
N VAL A 21 -8.63 7.22 3.79
CA VAL A 21 -9.41 7.50 2.58
C VAL A 21 -10.56 6.49 2.43
N ILE A 22 -10.25 5.20 2.61
CA ILE A 22 -11.27 4.12 2.50
C ILE A 22 -12.29 4.21 3.65
N THR A 23 -11.83 4.52 4.86
CA THR A 23 -12.69 4.61 6.04
C THR A 23 -13.62 5.82 5.98
N GLU A 24 -13.10 6.98 5.59
CA GLU A 24 -13.86 8.22 5.37
C GLU A 24 -14.91 8.05 4.26
N ALA A 25 -14.62 7.23 3.25
CA ALA A 25 -15.59 6.84 2.21
C ALA A 25 -16.65 5.82 2.70
N GLY A 26 -16.59 5.36 3.96
CA GLY A 26 -17.56 4.43 4.55
C GLY A 26 -17.26 2.95 4.29
N TYR A 27 -16.08 2.60 3.77
CA TYR A 27 -15.70 1.23 3.42
C TYR A 27 -14.66 0.60 4.36
N GLY A 28 -14.38 1.21 5.51
CA GLY A 28 -13.31 0.78 6.42
C GLY A 28 -13.41 -0.69 6.86
N GLU A 29 -14.62 -1.19 7.14
CA GLU A 29 -14.85 -2.60 7.53
C GLU A 29 -14.55 -3.62 6.42
N TYR A 30 -14.46 -3.16 5.17
CA TYR A 30 -14.19 -3.96 3.99
C TYR A 30 -12.70 -3.95 3.59
N PHE A 31 -11.86 -3.17 4.26
CA PHE A 31 -10.40 -3.17 4.08
C PHE A 31 -9.67 -3.85 5.25
N ARG A 32 -9.55 -5.18 5.17
CA ARG A 32 -9.19 -6.05 6.30
C ARG A 32 -7.74 -6.52 6.36
N HIS A 33 -6.90 -6.13 5.40
CA HIS A 33 -5.49 -6.48 5.36
C HIS A 33 -4.60 -5.23 5.49
N SER A 34 -3.28 -5.45 5.59
CA SER A 34 -2.27 -4.39 5.54
C SER A 34 -2.31 -3.69 4.18
N THR A 35 -1.94 -2.41 4.13
CA THR A 35 -1.82 -1.67 2.86
C THR A 35 -0.73 -2.23 1.95
N GLY A 36 0.29 -2.89 2.51
CA GLY A 36 1.27 -3.61 1.69
C GLY A 36 2.36 -4.29 2.52
N HIS A 37 3.37 -4.80 1.82
CA HIS A 37 4.49 -5.54 2.38
C HIS A 37 5.78 -5.30 1.59
N GLY A 38 6.93 -5.66 2.16
CA GLY A 38 8.19 -5.65 1.44
C GLY A 38 8.20 -6.74 0.38
N VAL A 39 8.95 -6.50 -0.70
CA VAL A 39 9.15 -7.47 -1.78
C VAL A 39 10.60 -7.45 -2.24
N GLY A 40 11.16 -8.65 -2.45
CA GLY A 40 12.55 -8.82 -2.83
C GLY A 40 12.80 -10.23 -3.33
N ILE A 41 13.57 -11.01 -2.58
CA ILE A 41 13.75 -12.44 -2.87
C ILE A 41 12.45 -13.17 -2.54
N GLU A 42 11.85 -12.83 -1.40
CA GLU A 42 10.54 -13.33 -1.02
C GLU A 42 9.45 -12.37 -1.51
N ILE A 43 8.30 -12.95 -1.88
CA ILE A 43 7.14 -12.15 -2.26
C ILE A 43 6.68 -11.30 -1.07
N HIS A 44 6.67 -11.88 0.13
CA HIS A 44 6.29 -11.19 1.36
C HIS A 44 7.47 -11.12 2.32
N GLU A 45 8.11 -9.97 2.37
CA GLU A 45 9.21 -9.69 3.31
C GLU A 45 8.98 -8.39 4.08
N LYS A 46 9.91 -8.07 4.99
CA LYS A 46 9.88 -6.81 5.74
C LYS A 46 10.38 -5.66 4.85
N PRO A 47 9.90 -4.42 5.07
CA PRO A 47 8.95 -4.02 6.11
C PRO A 47 7.49 -4.22 5.69
N PHE A 48 6.61 -4.50 6.66
CA PHE A 48 5.17 -4.55 6.43
C PHE A 48 4.54 -3.17 6.60
N VAL A 49 3.80 -2.69 5.59
CA VAL A 49 3.03 -1.44 5.61
C VAL A 49 1.67 -1.72 6.22
N SER A 50 1.63 -1.77 7.55
CA SER A 50 0.47 -2.22 8.32
C SER A 50 0.22 -1.33 9.54
N PRO A 51 -1.02 -1.28 10.07
CA PRO A 51 -1.36 -0.43 11.21
C PRO A 51 -0.66 -0.87 12.50
N LYS A 52 -0.13 -2.10 12.54
CA LYS A 52 0.59 -2.67 13.70
C LYS A 52 2.11 -2.56 13.58
N SER A 53 2.61 -2.03 12.46
CA SER A 53 4.05 -1.99 12.18
C SER A 53 4.75 -0.85 12.92
N ALA A 54 5.79 -1.18 13.69
CA ALA A 54 6.69 -0.20 14.31
C ALA A 54 7.89 0.15 13.41
N ALA A 55 7.98 -0.45 12.21
CA ALA A 55 9.10 -0.22 11.30
C ALA A 55 9.02 1.17 10.65
N VAL A 56 10.20 1.68 10.26
CA VAL A 56 10.36 2.92 9.51
C VAL A 56 10.89 2.57 8.12
N LEU A 57 10.26 3.12 7.09
CA LEU A 57 10.71 2.98 5.71
C LEU A 57 12.09 3.62 5.55
N ARG A 58 12.99 2.94 4.84
CA ARG A 58 14.34 3.40 4.53
C ARG A 58 14.54 3.43 3.02
N SER A 59 15.34 4.38 2.54
CA SER A 59 15.79 4.40 1.15
C SER A 59 16.34 3.03 0.74
N GLY A 60 15.94 2.55 -0.44
CA GLY A 60 16.27 1.22 -0.93
C GLY A 60 15.32 0.10 -0.53
N ASN A 61 14.36 0.34 0.39
CA ASN A 61 13.26 -0.61 0.57
C ASN A 61 12.39 -0.64 -0.69
N VAL A 62 11.89 -1.82 -1.04
CA VAL A 62 10.83 -1.98 -2.04
C VAL A 62 9.61 -2.54 -1.32
N VAL A 63 8.47 -1.87 -1.45
CA VAL A 63 7.21 -2.27 -0.81
C VAL A 63 6.06 -2.22 -1.80
N THR A 64 5.04 -3.04 -1.59
CA THR A 64 3.75 -2.93 -2.28
C THR A 64 2.91 -1.78 -1.67
N ASP A 65 2.11 -1.11 -2.50
CA ASP A 65 0.98 -0.27 -2.10
C ASP A 65 -0.27 -0.83 -2.77
N GLU A 66 -1.05 -1.60 -2.01
CA GLU A 66 -2.09 -2.49 -2.52
C GLU A 66 -3.42 -2.41 -1.71
N PRO A 67 -3.95 -1.22 -1.39
CA PRO A 67 -5.20 -1.11 -0.66
C PRO A 67 -6.35 -1.78 -1.43
N GLY A 68 -7.24 -2.45 -0.70
CA GLY A 68 -8.35 -3.19 -1.30
C GLY A 68 -9.65 -3.10 -0.50
N ILE A 69 -10.78 -3.11 -1.22
CA ILE A 69 -12.13 -3.14 -0.66
C ILE A 69 -12.79 -4.42 -1.15
N TYR A 70 -13.32 -5.23 -0.22
CA TYR A 70 -13.96 -6.51 -0.55
C TYR A 70 -15.35 -6.57 0.09
N ILE A 71 -16.39 -6.52 -0.73
CA ILE A 71 -17.78 -6.53 -0.27
C ILE A 71 -18.34 -7.95 -0.46
N PRO A 72 -18.63 -8.68 0.64
CA PRO A 72 -19.13 -10.05 0.56
C PRO A 72 -20.37 -10.17 -0.33
N GLY A 73 -20.41 -11.20 -1.17
CA GLY A 73 -21.53 -11.46 -2.09
C GLY A 73 -21.67 -10.46 -3.25
N LYS A 74 -20.73 -9.52 -3.42
CA LYS A 74 -20.70 -8.58 -4.54
C LYS A 74 -19.42 -8.72 -5.35
N PHE A 75 -18.37 -7.99 -4.96
CA PHE A 75 -17.10 -7.95 -5.67
C PHE A 75 -15.98 -7.43 -4.73
N GLY A 76 -14.75 -7.50 -5.22
CA GLY A 76 -13.60 -6.85 -4.59
C GLY A 76 -12.79 -6.08 -5.61
N VAL A 77 -12.14 -5.00 -5.16
CA VAL A 77 -11.24 -4.18 -5.96
C VAL A 77 -9.95 -4.00 -5.19
N ARG A 78 -8.82 -4.24 -5.85
CA ARG A 78 -7.47 -3.93 -5.36
C ARG A 78 -6.67 -3.39 -6.53
N ILE A 79 -5.93 -2.31 -6.28
CA ILE A 79 -4.94 -1.76 -7.21
C ILE A 79 -3.61 -1.85 -6.48
N GLU A 80 -2.62 -2.47 -7.11
CA GLU A 80 -1.33 -2.77 -6.50
C GLU A 80 -0.19 -2.28 -7.40
N ASP A 81 0.72 -1.53 -6.78
CA ASP A 81 1.99 -1.11 -7.37
C ASP A 81 3.15 -1.47 -6.44
N MET A 82 4.34 -1.65 -7.01
CA MET A 82 5.59 -1.75 -6.25
C MET A 82 6.29 -0.39 -6.22
N ALA A 83 6.72 0.05 -5.04
CA ALA A 83 7.36 1.33 -4.81
C ALA A 83 8.77 1.15 -4.23
N LEU A 84 9.78 1.64 -4.94
CA LEU A 84 11.14 1.81 -4.42
C LEU A 84 11.20 3.08 -3.58
N ILE A 85 11.50 2.94 -2.30
CA ILE A 85 11.63 4.07 -1.37
C ILE A 85 12.94 4.81 -1.65
N THR A 86 12.84 6.14 -1.74
CA THR A 86 13.97 7.07 -1.88
C THR A 86 14.00 8.03 -0.68
N GLU A 87 15.02 8.88 -0.60
CA GLU A 87 15.14 9.85 0.50
C GLU A 87 13.95 10.81 0.58
N ASN A 88 13.48 11.29 -0.57
CA ASN A 88 12.48 12.37 -0.65
C ASN A 88 11.11 11.92 -1.18
N GLY A 89 10.94 10.63 -1.49
CA GLY A 89 9.72 10.10 -2.11
C GLY A 89 9.84 8.60 -2.38
N CYS A 90 9.11 8.13 -3.39
CA CYS A 90 9.28 6.80 -3.94
C CYS A 90 9.26 6.82 -5.47
N GLU A 91 9.91 5.85 -6.10
CA GLU A 91 9.75 5.53 -7.50
C GLU A 91 8.71 4.41 -7.65
N ASN A 92 7.69 4.63 -8.49
CA ASN A 92 6.73 3.59 -8.83
C ASN A 92 7.28 2.70 -9.95
N LEU A 93 7.51 1.42 -9.63
CA LEU A 93 8.08 0.44 -10.54
C LEU A 93 7.03 -0.18 -11.46
N THR A 94 5.74 -0.08 -11.12
CA THR A 94 4.64 -0.68 -11.87
C THR A 94 3.93 0.36 -12.72
N LYS A 95 3.92 0.17 -14.05
CA LYS A 95 3.42 1.16 -15.02
C LYS A 95 2.08 0.80 -15.66
N ALA A 96 1.46 -0.31 -15.27
CA ALA A 96 0.13 -0.67 -15.73
C ALA A 96 -0.88 0.47 -15.45
N PRO A 97 -1.89 0.68 -16.31
CA PRO A 97 -2.92 1.68 -16.06
C PRO A 97 -3.72 1.33 -14.80
N LYS A 98 -4.13 2.37 -14.06
CA LYS A 98 -4.92 2.24 -12.81
C LYS A 98 -6.40 2.59 -12.98
N GLU A 99 -6.76 3.02 -14.19
CA GLU A 99 -8.14 3.31 -14.56
C GLU A 99 -8.92 2.01 -14.77
N LEU A 100 -10.24 2.07 -14.57
CA LEU A 100 -11.13 0.96 -14.88
C LEU A 100 -11.16 0.71 -16.40
N ILE A 101 -10.73 -0.48 -16.83
CA ILE A 101 -10.80 -0.92 -18.23
C ILE A 101 -12.03 -1.80 -18.41
N ILE A 102 -12.83 -1.49 -19.44
CA ILE A 102 -13.95 -2.32 -19.90
C ILE A 102 -13.47 -3.07 -21.14
N LEU A 103 -13.55 -4.41 -21.08
CA LEU A 103 -13.07 -5.31 -22.14
C LEU A 103 -14.16 -5.64 -23.17
#